data_AF-A0A7Y6ESZ6-F1
#
_entry.id   AF-A0A7Y6ESZ6-F1
#
_cell.length_a   1.000
_cell.length_b   1.000
_cell.length_c   1.000
_cell.angle_alpha   90.00
_cell.angle_beta   90.00
_cell.angle_gamma   90.00
#
_symmetry.space_group_name_H-M   'P 1'
#
loop_
_entity.id
_entity.type
_entity.pdbx_description
1 polymer ?
#
loop_
_entity_poly.entity_id
_entity_poly.type
_entity_poly.pdbx_seq_one_letter_code
_entity_poly.pdbx_strand_id
1 'polypeptide(L)'
;MTAKKLYAGTLNTADTTIYTVPDGKTTIIKSIVLCNMSSSTDNTIALMIGGKDGSGSSWVFNGKVLKASDTLVIPLVDYAMASGGKIRLWSSGGSVTARISGEEIDEPIESTEYESYIGTMTQTSNVLVPAVNYKRIIKSMFIGNASADSSVYLAIGGSYVVMRKQIKYGDAILIPFMDQVLEAGESITGYKSNTATVVPHITLIRVDD
;
A
#
# COMPACT_ATOMS: atom_id res chain seq x y z
N MET A 1 18.71 -9.17 -6.85
CA MET A 1 17.48 -9.28 -6.03
C MET A 1 17.61 -10.51 -5.14
N THR A 2 17.29 -10.37 -3.86
CA THR A 2 17.40 -11.46 -2.88
C THR A 2 16.05 -11.69 -2.21
N ALA A 3 15.47 -12.88 -2.37
CA ALA A 3 14.22 -13.25 -1.72
C ALA A 3 14.35 -13.17 -0.18
N LYS A 4 13.35 -12.58 0.47
CA LYS A 4 13.39 -12.25 1.89
C LYS A 4 12.06 -12.54 2.57
N LYS A 5 12.14 -13.21 3.72
CA LYS A 5 11.05 -13.24 4.71
C LYS A 5 11.15 -11.95 5.52
N LEU A 6 10.31 -10.96 5.20
CA LEU A 6 10.33 -9.65 5.84
C LEU A 6 9.80 -9.72 7.28
N TYR A 7 8.80 -10.56 7.53
CA TYR A 7 8.27 -10.82 8.87
C TYR A 7 7.56 -12.18 8.96
N ALA A 8 7.65 -12.82 10.12
CA ALA A 8 6.80 -13.95 10.48
C ALA A 8 6.64 -14.02 12.00
N GLY A 9 5.42 -13.91 12.52
CA GLY A 9 5.17 -13.94 13.96
C GLY A 9 3.77 -13.47 14.35
N THR A 10 3.53 -13.45 15.66
CA THR A 10 2.31 -12.92 16.27
C THR A 10 2.44 -11.40 16.42
N LEU A 11 1.37 -10.68 16.08
CA LEU A 11 1.31 -9.23 16.16
C LEU A 11 1.17 -8.75 17.61
N ASN A 12 1.78 -7.60 17.88
CA ASN A 12 1.60 -6.88 19.13
C ASN A 12 0.27 -6.10 19.14
N THR A 13 -0.17 -5.72 20.34
CA THR A 13 -1.32 -4.83 20.53
C THR A 13 -0.99 -3.34 20.35
N ALA A 14 0.29 -2.99 20.50
CA ALA A 14 0.81 -1.65 20.27
C ALA A 14 1.36 -1.52 18.85
N ASP A 15 1.28 -0.31 18.31
CA ASP A 15 1.90 0.07 17.04
C ASP A 15 3.39 -0.30 17.04
N THR A 16 3.75 -1.25 16.18
CA THR A 16 5.08 -1.85 16.13
C THR A 16 5.63 -1.79 14.71
N THR A 17 6.87 -1.32 14.58
CA THR A 17 7.66 -1.51 13.35
C THR A 17 8.13 -2.96 13.31
N ILE A 18 7.69 -3.71 12.30
CA ILE A 18 8.04 -5.12 12.13
C ILE A 18 9.13 -5.33 11.07
N TYR A 19 9.36 -4.32 10.23
CA TYR A 19 10.43 -4.32 9.24
C TYR A 19 10.81 -2.88 8.88
N THR A 20 12.11 -2.63 8.68
CA THR A 20 12.67 -1.38 8.14
C THR A 20 13.54 -1.74 6.95
N VAL A 21 13.34 -1.06 5.81
CA VAL A 21 14.21 -1.22 4.64
C VAL A 21 15.63 -0.81 5.01
N PRO A 22 16.63 -1.69 4.86
CA PRO A 22 18.03 -1.37 5.17
C PRO A 22 18.56 -0.19 4.34
N ASP A 23 19.58 0.47 4.88
CA ASP A 23 20.22 1.58 4.19
C ASP A 23 20.83 1.16 2.85
N GLY A 24 20.64 1.99 1.83
CA GLY A 24 21.12 1.74 0.47
C GLY A 24 20.39 0.62 -0.28
N LYS A 25 19.27 0.12 0.26
CA LYS A 25 18.46 -0.93 -0.38
C LYS A 25 17.08 -0.44 -0.77
N THR A 26 16.47 -1.22 -1.66
CA THR A 26 15.05 -1.19 -2.00
C THR A 26 14.41 -2.50 -1.56
N THR A 27 13.22 -2.43 -0.97
CA THR A 27 12.43 -3.64 -0.66
C THR A 27 11.19 -3.68 -1.52
N ILE A 28 10.95 -4.81 -2.17
CA ILE A 28 9.73 -5.10 -2.92
C ILE A 28 8.88 -6.06 -2.09
N ILE A 29 7.74 -5.62 -1.58
CA ILE A 29 6.77 -6.49 -0.91
C ILE A 29 6.00 -7.26 -1.99
N LYS A 30 5.89 -8.58 -1.83
CA LYS A 30 5.19 -9.48 -2.75
C LYS A 30 3.89 -10.03 -2.16
N SER A 31 3.84 -10.24 -0.85
CA SER A 31 2.63 -10.75 -0.18
C SER A 31 2.62 -10.43 1.31
N ILE A 32 1.41 -10.19 1.81
CA ILE A 32 1.10 -10.15 3.24
C ILE A 32 -0.06 -11.11 3.49
N VAL A 33 0.11 -12.01 4.44
CA VAL A 33 -0.94 -12.91 4.92
C VAL A 33 -1.12 -12.69 6.41
N LEU A 34 -2.35 -12.42 6.83
CA LEU A 34 -2.73 -12.26 8.23
C LEU A 34 -3.73 -13.34 8.60
N CYS A 35 -3.56 -13.98 9.75
CA CYS A 35 -4.47 -15.02 10.23
C CYS A 35 -4.86 -14.72 11.67
N ASN A 36 -6.16 -14.58 11.95
CA ASN A 36 -6.67 -14.48 13.30
C ASN A 36 -6.90 -15.88 13.86
N MET A 37 -6.00 -16.29 14.76
CA MET A 37 -6.02 -17.62 15.37
C MET A 37 -7.04 -17.72 16.53
N SER A 38 -7.74 -16.64 16.88
CA SER A 38 -8.81 -16.71 17.87
C SER A 38 -10.02 -17.46 17.30
N SER A 39 -10.62 -18.34 18.11
CA SER A 39 -11.83 -19.08 17.75
C SER A 39 -13.12 -18.30 18.01
N SER A 40 -13.07 -17.18 18.75
CA SER A 40 -14.27 -16.47 19.20
C SER A 40 -14.16 -14.95 19.22
N THR A 41 -12.96 -14.39 19.02
CA THR A 41 -12.73 -12.94 19.08
C THR A 41 -12.31 -12.39 17.74
N ASP A 42 -13.13 -11.49 17.20
CA ASP A 42 -12.75 -10.65 16.07
C ASP A 42 -11.67 -9.66 16.51
N ASN A 43 -10.67 -9.44 15.66
CA ASN A 43 -9.63 -8.45 15.92
C ASN A 43 -9.67 -7.37 14.85
N THR A 44 -9.34 -6.14 15.23
CA THR A 44 -9.04 -5.08 14.25
C THR A 44 -7.54 -5.08 13.94
N ILE A 45 -7.21 -4.81 12.69
CA ILE A 45 -5.84 -4.74 12.17
C ILE A 45 -5.55 -3.32 11.70
N ALA A 46 -4.34 -2.86 11.96
CA ALA A 46 -3.81 -1.64 11.43
C ALA A 46 -2.47 -1.91 10.73
N LEU A 47 -2.36 -1.46 9.48
CA LEU A 47 -1.21 -1.70 8.61
C LEU A 47 -0.79 -0.39 7.94
N MET A 48 0.48 -0.01 8.13
CA MET A 48 1.12 1.09 7.43
C MET A 48 2.35 0.59 6.67
N ILE A 49 2.56 1.09 5.45
CA ILE A 49 3.69 0.68 4.60
C ILE A 49 4.33 1.90 3.92
N GLY A 50 5.65 2.05 4.03
CA GLY A 50 6.45 3.01 3.27
C GLY A 50 6.70 4.36 3.97
N GLY A 51 6.11 4.61 5.13
CA GLY A 51 6.42 5.79 5.94
C GLY A 51 7.87 5.72 6.48
N LYS A 52 8.67 6.77 6.26
CA LYS A 52 10.04 6.87 6.81
C LYS A 52 10.01 7.22 8.30
N ASP A 53 9.01 7.99 8.75
CA ASP A 53 8.71 8.27 10.16
C ASP A 53 7.20 8.41 10.38
N GLY A 54 6.74 8.32 11.64
CA GLY A 54 5.33 8.28 12.04
C GLY A 54 4.48 9.51 11.70
N SER A 55 4.95 10.40 10.82
CA SER A 55 4.32 11.66 10.40
C SER A 55 3.63 11.60 9.02
N GLY A 56 3.65 10.46 8.32
CA GLY A 56 2.96 10.28 7.04
C GLY A 56 1.75 9.35 7.14
N SER A 57 0.63 9.74 6.53
CA SER A 57 -0.54 8.87 6.31
C SER A 57 -0.18 7.79 5.28
N SER A 58 0.52 6.74 5.69
CA SER A 58 0.89 5.58 4.83
C SER A 58 -0.01 4.37 5.09
N TRP A 59 -1.28 4.64 5.38
CA TRP A 59 -2.25 3.65 5.81
C TRP A 59 -2.69 2.76 4.66
N VAL A 60 -2.48 1.45 4.82
CA VAL A 60 -3.20 0.45 4.03
C VAL A 60 -4.56 0.20 4.69
N PHE A 61 -4.53 -0.12 5.98
CA PHE A 61 -5.71 -0.34 6.82
C PHE A 61 -5.58 0.40 8.13
N ASN A 62 -6.68 0.97 8.62
CA ASN A 62 -6.75 1.56 9.95
C ASN A 62 -7.99 1.01 10.68
N GLY A 63 -7.84 -0.14 11.34
CA GLY A 63 -8.93 -0.78 12.07
C GLY A 63 -9.74 -1.80 11.26
N LYS A 64 -9.13 -2.44 10.24
CA LYS A 64 -9.76 -3.48 9.44
C LYS A 64 -10.15 -4.66 10.34
N VAL A 65 -11.44 -4.98 10.40
CA VAL A 65 -11.92 -6.17 11.14
C VAL A 65 -11.47 -7.44 10.41
N LEU A 66 -10.76 -8.30 11.14
CA LEU A 66 -10.42 -9.66 10.78
C LEU A 66 -11.15 -10.61 11.74
N LYS A 67 -12.13 -11.33 11.21
CA LYS A 67 -13.02 -12.18 12.01
C LYS A 67 -12.25 -13.29 12.71
N ALA A 68 -12.82 -13.83 13.79
CA ALA A 68 -12.32 -15.04 14.42
C ALA A 68 -12.17 -16.17 13.39
N SER A 69 -11.04 -16.89 13.45
CA SER A 69 -10.68 -18.00 12.54
C SER A 69 -10.59 -17.61 11.06
N ASP A 70 -10.45 -16.32 10.75
CA ASP A 70 -10.38 -15.81 9.38
C ASP A 70 -8.95 -15.47 8.95
N THR A 71 -8.72 -15.45 7.64
CA THR A 71 -7.44 -15.12 7.01
C THR A 71 -7.62 -13.99 6.00
N LEU A 72 -6.84 -12.94 6.14
CA LEU A 72 -6.75 -11.85 5.16
C LEU A 72 -5.46 -12.01 4.36
N VAL A 73 -5.61 -12.21 3.04
CA VAL A 73 -4.51 -12.19 2.09
C VAL A 73 -4.54 -10.85 1.37
N ILE A 74 -3.42 -10.13 1.42
CA ILE A 74 -3.22 -8.87 0.70
C ILE A 74 -2.23 -9.12 -0.44
N PRO A 75 -2.72 -9.27 -1.68
CA PRO A 75 -1.85 -9.39 -2.85
C PRO A 75 -1.26 -8.01 -3.18
N LEU A 76 -0.23 -7.59 -2.45
CA LEU A 76 0.61 -6.48 -2.84
C LEU A 76 1.61 -7.02 -3.86
N VAL A 77 1.22 -7.08 -5.13
CA VAL A 77 2.12 -7.49 -6.20
C VAL A 77 3.09 -6.33 -6.43
N ASP A 78 4.35 -6.50 -6.03
CA ASP A 78 5.45 -5.59 -6.34
C ASP A 78 5.33 -4.17 -5.75
N TYR A 79 4.98 -4.05 -4.47
CA TYR A 79 5.03 -2.74 -3.80
C TYR A 79 6.46 -2.38 -3.39
N ALA A 80 7.01 -1.31 -3.96
CA ALA A 80 8.38 -0.87 -3.70
C ALA A 80 8.47 0.14 -2.53
N MET A 81 9.44 -0.09 -1.64
CA MET A 81 9.81 0.79 -0.54
C MET A 81 11.27 1.21 -0.62
N ALA A 82 11.50 2.51 -0.46
CA ALA A 82 12.83 3.09 -0.35
C ALA A 82 13.51 2.78 0.99
N SER A 83 14.84 2.95 1.05
CA SER A 83 15.67 2.98 2.26
C SER A 83 15.00 3.73 3.42
N GLY A 84 14.98 3.12 4.61
CA GLY A 84 14.34 3.66 5.81
C GLY A 84 12.81 3.56 5.83
N GLY A 85 12.17 3.11 4.76
CA GLY A 85 10.74 2.81 4.73
C GLY A 85 10.39 1.72 5.73
N LYS A 86 9.25 1.86 6.41
CA LYS A 86 8.83 0.93 7.48
C LYS A 86 7.57 0.16 7.09
N ILE A 87 7.48 -1.07 7.55
CA ILE A 87 6.22 -1.81 7.71
C ILE A 87 5.85 -1.76 9.18
N ARG A 88 4.69 -1.15 9.47
CA ARG A 88 4.12 -1.10 10.82
C ARG A 88 2.82 -1.88 10.81
N LEU A 89 2.68 -2.82 11.74
CA LEU A 89 1.56 -3.74 11.76
C LEU A 89 1.27 -4.16 13.20
N TRP A 90 0.01 -3.99 13.59
CA TRP A 90 -0.48 -4.38 14.91
C TRP A 90 -1.96 -4.77 14.84
N SER A 91 -2.45 -5.39 15.91
CA SER A 91 -3.84 -5.82 16.03
C SER A 91 -4.43 -5.44 17.38
N SER A 92 -5.76 -5.44 17.53
CA SER A 92 -6.41 -5.17 18.83
C SER A 92 -6.12 -6.23 19.90
N GLY A 93 -5.68 -7.42 19.51
CA GLY A 93 -5.38 -8.55 20.39
C GLY A 93 -4.19 -9.38 19.89
N GLY A 94 -3.56 -10.13 20.80
CA GLY A 94 -2.36 -10.95 20.53
C GLY A 94 -2.62 -12.30 19.88
N SER A 95 -3.72 -12.47 19.15
CA SER A 95 -4.09 -13.73 18.48
C SER A 95 -3.92 -13.70 16.95
N VAL A 96 -3.44 -12.58 16.40
CA VAL A 96 -3.23 -12.44 14.96
C VAL A 96 -1.78 -12.74 14.62
N THR A 97 -1.55 -13.62 13.65
CA THR A 97 -0.22 -13.86 13.07
C THR A 97 -0.12 -13.22 11.70
N ALA A 98 1.10 -12.82 11.35
CA ALA A 98 1.42 -12.31 10.02
C ALA A 98 2.57 -13.08 9.40
N ARG A 99 2.52 -13.23 8.08
CA ARG A 99 3.62 -13.67 7.23
C ARG A 99 3.77 -12.69 6.09
N ILE A 100 4.95 -12.10 5.96
CA ILE A 100 5.27 -11.10 4.94
C ILE A 100 6.49 -11.56 4.15
N SER A 101 6.33 -11.61 2.83
CA SER A 101 7.38 -12.02 1.91
C SER A 101 7.65 -10.92 0.90
N GLY A 102 8.92 -10.80 0.53
CA GLY A 102 9.38 -9.80 -0.42
C GLY A 102 10.77 -10.11 -0.96
N GLU A 103 11.38 -9.13 -1.58
CA GLU A 103 12.75 -9.17 -2.08
C GLU A 103 13.47 -7.90 -1.68
N GLU A 104 14.77 -8.01 -1.39
CA GLU A 104 15.67 -6.86 -1.23
C GLU A 104 16.52 -6.71 -2.50
N ILE A 105 16.68 -5.47 -2.95
CA ILE A 105 17.58 -5.06 -4.02
C ILE A 105 18.69 -4.23 -3.37
N ASP A 106 19.95 -4.54 -3.67
CA ASP A 106 21.13 -3.87 -3.07
C ASP A 106 21.43 -2.52 -3.74
N GLU A 107 20.37 -1.76 -4.01
CA GLU A 107 20.40 -0.46 -4.67
C GLU A 107 19.28 0.44 -4.11
N PRO A 108 19.51 1.75 -3.91
CA PRO A 108 18.47 2.69 -3.50
C PRO A 108 17.39 2.81 -4.58
N ILE A 109 16.14 3.10 -4.19
CA ILE A 109 15.01 3.06 -5.14
C ILE A 109 15.21 4.03 -6.30
N GLU A 110 15.88 5.15 -6.03
CA GLU A 110 16.20 6.19 -7.01
C GLU A 110 17.19 5.74 -8.09
N SER A 111 17.94 4.65 -7.85
CA SER A 111 18.80 4.02 -8.85
C SER A 111 18.18 2.77 -9.47
N THR A 112 16.99 2.36 -9.02
CA THR A 112 16.24 1.28 -9.64
C THR A 112 15.27 1.82 -10.70
N GLU A 113 14.67 0.93 -11.48
CA GLU A 113 13.57 1.28 -12.39
C GLU A 113 12.25 1.56 -11.65
N TYR A 114 12.19 1.30 -10.34
CA TYR A 114 10.96 1.45 -9.54
C TYR A 114 10.73 2.90 -9.11
N GLU A 115 9.47 3.33 -9.21
CA GLU A 115 8.98 4.58 -8.65
C GLU A 115 7.85 4.28 -7.66
N SER A 116 7.85 4.96 -6.50
CA SER A 116 6.81 4.80 -5.48
C SER A 116 6.19 6.15 -5.14
N TYR A 117 4.87 6.24 -5.30
CA TYR A 117 4.09 7.44 -5.03
C TYR A 117 3.08 7.16 -3.92
N ILE A 118 3.14 7.98 -2.88
CA ILE A 118 2.18 7.99 -1.77
C ILE A 118 1.55 9.37 -1.74
N GLY A 119 0.25 9.44 -2.01
CA GLY A 119 -0.49 10.70 -2.09
C GLY A 119 -1.66 10.73 -1.11
N THR A 120 -2.18 11.91 -0.80
CA THR A 120 -3.50 12.07 -0.19
C THR A 120 -4.45 12.61 -1.24
N MET A 121 -5.58 11.93 -1.46
CA MET A 121 -6.63 12.46 -2.34
C MET A 121 -7.29 13.67 -1.70
N THR A 122 -7.69 14.67 -2.49
CA THR A 122 -8.48 15.81 -2.02
C THR A 122 -9.94 15.70 -2.47
N GLN A 123 -10.79 16.67 -2.09
CA GLN A 123 -12.19 16.71 -2.54
C GLN A 123 -12.36 17.13 -4.00
N THR A 124 -11.27 17.58 -4.63
CA THR A 124 -11.17 17.93 -6.04
C THR A 124 -10.14 17.03 -6.71
N SER A 125 -10.21 16.88 -8.04
CA SER A 125 -9.21 16.09 -8.76
C SER A 125 -7.81 16.64 -8.49
N ASN A 126 -6.92 15.79 -7.98
CA ASN A 126 -5.52 16.12 -7.79
C ASN A 126 -4.62 15.09 -8.47
N VAL A 127 -3.43 15.55 -8.87
CA VAL A 127 -2.39 14.69 -9.46
C VAL A 127 -1.79 13.82 -8.36
N LEU A 128 -1.80 12.50 -8.57
CA LEU A 128 -1.26 11.49 -7.66
C LEU A 128 0.08 10.97 -8.18
N VAL A 129 0.19 10.79 -9.49
CA VAL A 129 1.44 10.50 -10.20
C VAL A 129 1.58 11.53 -11.32
N PRO A 130 2.65 12.35 -11.32
CA PRO A 130 2.83 13.38 -12.32
C PRO A 130 3.13 12.78 -13.70
N ALA A 131 2.84 13.57 -14.74
CA ALA A 131 3.28 13.28 -16.09
C ALA A 131 4.81 13.39 -16.22
N VAL A 132 5.42 12.48 -16.98
CA VAL A 132 6.86 12.43 -17.27
C VAL A 132 7.08 12.14 -18.76
N ASN A 133 8.29 12.30 -19.26
CA ASN A 133 8.64 12.16 -20.68
C ASN A 133 9.09 10.74 -21.09
N TYR A 134 8.75 9.72 -20.31
CA TYR A 134 9.05 8.32 -20.57
C TYR A 134 7.85 7.45 -20.19
N LYS A 135 7.80 6.23 -20.74
CA LYS A 135 6.74 5.26 -20.44
C LYS A 135 6.97 4.60 -19.09
N ARG A 136 5.87 4.21 -18.45
CA ARG A 136 5.88 3.48 -17.19
C ARG A 136 4.89 2.33 -17.23
N ILE A 137 5.17 1.26 -16.49
CA ILE A 137 4.19 0.22 -16.18
C ILE A 137 3.79 0.42 -14.72
N ILE A 138 2.51 0.68 -14.47
CA ILE A 138 1.96 0.59 -13.12
C ILE A 138 2.03 -0.88 -12.75
N LYS A 139 2.61 -1.22 -11.58
CA LYS A 139 2.79 -2.59 -11.09
C LYS A 139 1.86 -2.93 -9.93
N SER A 140 1.63 -1.93 -9.08
CA SER A 140 0.83 -2.09 -7.88
C SER A 140 0.07 -0.81 -7.57
N MET A 141 -1.18 -0.97 -7.14
CA MET A 141 -1.97 0.12 -6.63
C MET A 141 -2.90 -0.37 -5.52
N PHE A 142 -2.89 0.34 -4.40
CA PHE A 142 -3.94 0.23 -3.40
C PHE A 142 -4.34 1.60 -2.89
N ILE A 143 -5.57 1.70 -2.38
CA ILE A 143 -6.14 2.95 -1.88
C ILE A 143 -6.68 2.67 -0.48
N GLY A 144 -5.99 3.14 0.56
CA GLY A 144 -6.41 2.98 1.96
C GLY A 144 -7.31 4.13 2.41
N ASN A 145 -8.23 3.86 3.34
CA ASN A 145 -9.06 4.87 4.00
C ASN A 145 -8.90 4.83 5.52
N ALA A 146 -8.46 5.95 6.09
CA ALA A 146 -8.00 6.02 7.47
C ALA A 146 -8.88 6.86 8.41
N SER A 147 -10.05 7.38 7.99
CA SER A 147 -10.90 8.15 8.92
C SER A 147 -12.42 7.96 8.78
N ALA A 148 -13.02 8.16 7.61
CA ALA A 148 -14.47 8.09 7.43
C ALA A 148 -14.84 7.48 6.08
N ASP A 149 -16.02 6.86 5.97
CA ASP A 149 -16.53 6.32 4.70
C ASP A 149 -16.45 7.38 3.58
N SER A 150 -16.02 7.00 2.39
CA SER A 150 -15.88 7.93 1.26
C SER A 150 -16.14 7.25 -0.08
N SER A 151 -16.42 8.03 -1.11
CA SER A 151 -16.41 7.56 -2.50
C SER A 151 -15.09 7.96 -3.15
N VAL A 152 -14.45 7.01 -3.82
CA VAL A 152 -13.17 7.22 -4.52
C VAL A 152 -13.37 7.26 -6.03
N TYR A 153 -12.58 8.13 -6.65
CA TYR A 153 -12.45 8.29 -8.09
C TYR A 153 -10.97 8.28 -8.46
N LEU A 154 -10.59 7.50 -9.47
CA LEU A 154 -9.22 7.43 -9.94
C LEU A 154 -9.19 7.24 -11.46
N ALA A 155 -8.37 8.04 -12.13
CA ALA A 155 -8.16 8.02 -13.56
C ALA A 155 -6.69 7.85 -13.91
N ILE A 156 -6.44 7.09 -14.96
CA ILE A 156 -5.11 6.79 -15.54
C ILE A 156 -5.16 7.28 -16.98
N GLY A 157 -4.26 8.17 -17.38
CA GLY A 157 -4.28 8.74 -18.74
C GLY A 157 -5.59 9.45 -19.07
N GLY A 158 -6.27 10.03 -18.06
CA GLY A 158 -7.59 10.66 -18.20
C GLY A 158 -8.79 9.70 -18.24
N SER A 159 -8.57 8.38 -18.19
CA SER A 159 -9.64 7.38 -18.18
C SER A 159 -9.92 6.86 -16.76
N TYR A 160 -11.18 6.94 -16.30
CA TYR A 160 -11.54 6.45 -14.96
C TYR A 160 -11.49 4.92 -14.87
N VAL A 161 -10.62 4.41 -13.99
CA VAL A 161 -10.54 2.97 -13.64
C VAL A 161 -11.21 2.67 -12.30
N VAL A 162 -11.41 3.69 -11.47
CA VAL A 162 -12.26 3.62 -10.27
C VAL A 162 -13.27 4.76 -10.36
N MET A 163 -14.56 4.43 -10.37
CA MET A 163 -15.65 5.40 -10.46
C MET A 163 -16.64 5.19 -9.31
N ARG A 164 -16.75 6.20 -8.43
CA ARG A 164 -17.71 6.22 -7.30
C ARG A 164 -17.62 5.00 -6.38
N LYS A 165 -16.46 4.37 -6.27
CA LYS A 165 -16.30 3.20 -5.40
C LYS A 165 -16.37 3.64 -3.95
N GLN A 166 -17.36 3.17 -3.21
CA GLN A 166 -17.42 3.36 -1.76
C GLN A 166 -16.28 2.58 -1.10
N ILE A 167 -15.54 3.25 -0.23
CA ILE A 167 -14.53 2.67 0.66
C ILE A 167 -14.92 2.99 2.10
N LYS A 168 -15.05 1.96 2.94
CA LYS A 168 -15.39 2.13 4.35
C LYS A 168 -14.20 2.63 5.15
N TYR A 169 -14.46 3.25 6.29
CA TYR A 169 -13.40 3.52 7.26
C TYR A 169 -12.65 2.23 7.61
N GLY A 170 -11.31 2.27 7.53
CA GLY A 170 -10.43 1.16 7.85
C GLY A 170 -10.23 0.14 6.73
N ASP A 171 -10.95 0.27 5.61
CA ASP A 171 -10.80 -0.59 4.44
C ASP A 171 -9.77 -0.05 3.44
N ALA A 172 -9.38 -0.92 2.51
CA ALA A 172 -8.61 -0.56 1.32
C ALA A 172 -9.29 -1.10 0.05
N ILE A 173 -9.16 -0.36 -1.05
CA ILE A 173 -9.34 -0.92 -2.39
C ILE A 173 -7.98 -1.48 -2.81
N LEU A 174 -7.90 -2.79 -3.00
CA LEU A 174 -6.76 -3.44 -3.62
C LEU A 174 -7.05 -3.56 -5.11
N ILE A 175 -6.16 -3.06 -5.97
CA ILE A 175 -6.28 -3.19 -7.42
C ILE A 175 -5.18 -4.13 -7.88
N PRO A 176 -5.43 -5.46 -7.83
CA PRO A 176 -4.39 -6.43 -8.15
C PRO A 176 -4.12 -6.43 -9.67
N PHE A 177 -2.88 -6.77 -10.04
CA PHE A 177 -2.46 -7.04 -11.42
C PHE A 177 -2.71 -5.90 -12.42
N MET A 178 -2.55 -4.65 -11.99
CA MET A 178 -2.30 -3.60 -12.95
C MET A 178 -0.88 -3.84 -13.46
N ASP A 179 -0.73 -4.44 -14.63
CA ASP A 179 0.43 -4.25 -15.50
C ASP A 179 0.01 -3.25 -16.59
N GLN A 180 -0.56 -2.12 -16.15
CA GLN A 180 -1.10 -1.12 -17.05
C GLN A 180 0.00 -0.17 -17.50
N VAL A 181 0.08 0.02 -18.81
CA VAL A 181 0.98 1.02 -19.40
C VAL A 181 0.42 2.40 -19.10
N LEU A 182 1.30 3.28 -18.62
CA LEU A 182 1.10 4.71 -18.51
C LEU A 182 2.04 5.36 -19.51
N GLU A 183 1.48 5.94 -20.57
CA GLU A 183 2.24 6.51 -21.68
C GLU A 183 2.99 7.77 -21.25
N ALA A 184 4.02 8.14 -22.02
CA ALA A 184 4.73 9.40 -21.80
C ALA A 184 3.75 10.59 -21.91
N GLY A 185 3.82 11.51 -20.96
CA GLY A 185 2.89 12.64 -20.82
C GLY A 185 1.60 12.34 -20.06
N GLU A 186 1.30 11.07 -19.74
CA GLU A 186 0.13 10.72 -18.95
C GLU A 186 0.39 10.82 -17.44
N SER A 187 -0.68 11.14 -16.71
CA SER A 187 -0.67 11.22 -15.24
C SER A 187 -1.74 10.30 -14.65
N ILE A 188 -1.59 10.02 -13.35
CA ILE A 188 -2.65 9.41 -12.55
C ILE A 188 -3.24 10.51 -11.69
N THR A 189 -4.56 10.66 -11.77
CA THR A 189 -5.32 11.63 -10.99
C THR A 189 -6.39 10.93 -10.17
N GLY A 190 -6.80 11.54 -9.08
CA GLY A 190 -7.89 11.00 -8.27
C GLY A 190 -8.44 12.02 -7.30
N TYR A 191 -9.59 11.67 -6.71
CA TYR A 191 -10.25 12.47 -5.68
C TYR A 191 -11.23 11.62 -4.87
N LYS A 192 -11.67 12.19 -3.75
CA LYS A 192 -12.64 11.61 -2.83
C LYS A 192 -13.86 12.52 -2.65
N SER A 193 -14.98 11.97 -2.20
CA SER A 193 -16.24 12.73 -2.09
C SER A 193 -16.37 13.61 -0.85
N ASN A 194 -15.52 13.44 0.16
CA ASN A 194 -15.65 14.14 1.45
C ASN A 194 -14.28 14.38 2.12
N THR A 195 -14.27 14.72 3.41
CA THR A 195 -13.05 15.04 4.18
C THR A 195 -12.29 13.82 4.69
N ALA A 196 -12.69 12.59 4.34
CA ALA A 196 -11.99 11.36 4.75
C ALA A 196 -10.50 11.36 4.36
N THR A 197 -9.66 10.62 5.07
CA THR A 197 -8.22 10.49 4.76
C THR A 197 -8.05 9.29 3.86
N VAL A 198 -8.06 9.53 2.55
CA VAL A 198 -7.88 8.49 1.52
C VAL A 198 -6.50 8.62 0.90
N VAL A 199 -5.73 7.54 0.96
CA VAL A 199 -4.32 7.50 0.60
C VAL A 199 -4.09 6.44 -0.48
N PRO A 200 -3.92 6.84 -1.75
CA PRO A 200 -3.37 5.96 -2.77
C PRO A 200 -1.88 5.73 -2.57
N HIS A 201 -1.49 4.48 -2.77
CA HIS A 201 -0.13 4.00 -2.86
C HIS A 201 0.04 3.34 -4.23
N ILE A 202 1.01 3.82 -5.00
CA ILE A 202 1.19 3.44 -6.40
C ILE A 202 2.66 3.12 -6.62
N THR A 203 2.95 1.92 -7.14
CA THR A 203 4.28 1.56 -7.62
C THR A 203 4.26 1.44 -9.13
N LEU A 204 5.26 2.05 -9.77
CA LEU A 204 5.50 1.97 -11.20
C LEU A 204 6.91 1.46 -11.47
N ILE A 205 7.13 0.97 -12.68
CA ILE A 205 8.45 0.67 -13.25
C ILE A 205 8.62 1.53 -14.51
N ARG A 206 9.74 2.23 -14.62
CA ARG A 206 10.14 2.92 -15.85
C ARG A 206 10.45 1.90 -16.93
N VAL A 207 9.95 2.14 -18.14
CA VAL A 207 10.29 1.36 -19.33
C VAL A 207 11.22 2.23 -20.17
N ASP A 208 12.49 1.84 -20.23
CA ASP A 208 13.41 2.42 -21.21
C ASP A 208 13.14 1.82 -22.59
N ASP A 209 13.00 2.70 -23.59
CA ASP A 209 12.80 2.33 -25.00
C ASP A 209 14.06 1.71 -25.64
#